data_AF-A0A8J2NNG1-F1
#
_entry.id   AF-A0A8J2NNG1-F1
#
_cell.length_a   1.000
_cell.length_b   1.000
_cell.length_c   1.000
_cell.angle_alpha   90.00
_cell.angle_beta   90.00
_cell.angle_gamma   90.00
#
_symmetry.space_group_name_H-M   'P 1'
#
loop_
_entity.id
_entity.type
_entity.pdbx_description
1 polymer ?
#
loop_
_entity_poly.entity_id
_entity_poly.type
_entity_poly.pdbx_seq_one_letter_code
_entity_poly.pdbx_strand_id
1 'polypeptide(L)' 'MTPAIFTDAAGDVRLVVGGSGGTKITTAATFVAIRSLWFDEDIKVAIDAKRIHHQLAPMEVECENGL' A
#
# COMPACT_ATOMS: atom_id res chain seq x y z
N MET A 1 9.19 1.56 -8.83
CA MET A 1 8.90 2.79 -8.05
C MET A 1 7.46 3.19 -8.34
N THR A 2 6.68 3.57 -7.32
CA THR A 2 5.25 3.90 -7.47
C THR A 2 4.87 5.07 -6.56
N PRO A 3 5.35 6.30 -6.82
CA PRO A 3 4.81 7.48 -6.14
C PRO A 3 3.39 7.76 -6.68
N ALA A 4 2.43 7.96 -5.78
CA ALA A 4 1.03 8.20 -6.13
C ALA A 4 0.42 9.31 -5.25
N ILE A 5 -0.42 10.13 -5.88
CA ILE A 5 -1.24 11.16 -5.22
C ILE A 5 -2.69 10.85 -5.58
N PHE A 6 -3.53 10.68 -4.58
CA PHE A 6 -4.97 10.49 -4.74
C PHE A 6 -5.68 11.79 -4.39
N THR A 7 -6.55 12.25 -5.28
CA THR A 7 -7.41 13.42 -5.08
C THR A 7 -8.87 13.00 -5.11
N ASP A 8 -9.74 13.78 -4.46
CA ASP A 8 -11.18 13.63 -4.64
C ASP A 8 -11.70 14.38 -5.88
N ALA A 9 -13.02 14.42 -6.04
CA ALA A 9 -13.67 15.07 -7.18
C ALA A 9 -13.53 16.61 -7.17
N ALA A 10 -13.26 17.23 -6.03
CA ALA A 10 -12.98 18.66 -5.93
C ALA A 10 -11.51 18.99 -6.26
N GLY A 11 -10.65 17.96 -6.34
CA GLY A 11 -9.21 18.11 -6.53
C GLY A 11 -8.45 18.19 -5.21
N ASP A 12 -9.11 18.02 -4.06
CA ASP A 12 -8.46 18.04 -2.76
C ASP A 12 -7.66 16.75 -2.56
N VAL A 13 -6.44 16.87 -2.04
CA VAL A 13 -5.54 15.74 -1.81
C VAL A 13 -6.07 14.89 -0.66
N ARG A 14 -6.27 13.60 -0.92
CA ARG A 14 -6.75 12.60 0.04
C ARG A 14 -5.64 11.71 0.58
N LEU A 15 -4.65 11.37 -0.25
CA LEU A 15 -3.53 10.52 0.14
C LEU A 15 -2.31 10.80 -0.76
N VAL A 16 -1.13 10.91 -0.15
CA VAL A 16 0.16 10.89 -0.85
C VAL A 16 0.92 9.67 -0.36
N VAL A 17 1.27 8.75 -1.27
CA VAL A 17 1.87 7.46 -0.90
C VAL A 17 2.97 7.05 -1.87
N GLY A 18 3.94 6.34 -1.34
CA GLY A 18 5.04 5.76 -2.10
C GLY A 18 5.87 4.86 -1.17
N GLY A 19 6.92 4.27 -1.72
CA GLY A 19 7.80 3.41 -0.92
C GLY A 19 9.04 2.94 -1.67
N SER A 20 9.88 2.21 -0.94
CA SER A 20 11.06 1.49 -1.44
C SER A 20 10.88 -0.02 -1.23
N GLY A 21 11.70 -0.86 -1.88
CA GLY A 21 11.62 -2.33 -1.74
C GLY A 21 11.48 -3.13 -3.04
N GLY A 22 12.01 -2.63 -4.17
CA GLY A 22 12.04 -3.37 -5.43
C GLY A 22 10.65 -3.71 -5.97
N THR A 23 10.40 -4.98 -6.29
CA THR A 23 9.11 -5.47 -6.83
C THR A 23 7.95 -5.32 -5.84
N LYS A 24 8.24 -5.24 -4.54
CA LYS A 24 7.24 -5.07 -3.47
C LYS A 24 6.65 -3.66 -3.40
N ILE A 25 7.28 -2.67 -4.04
CA ILE A 25 6.83 -1.27 -3.98
C ILE A 25 5.37 -1.14 -4.40
N THR A 26 4.99 -1.79 -5.51
CA THR A 26 3.65 -1.68 -6.08
C THR A 26 2.59 -2.22 -5.12
N THR A 27 2.76 -3.45 -4.62
CA THR A 27 1.79 -4.05 -3.70
C THR A 27 1.76 -3.33 -2.35
N ALA A 28 2.91 -2.88 -1.83
CA ALA A 28 2.97 -2.17 -0.56
C ALA A 28 2.26 -0.81 -0.62
N ALA A 29 2.51 -0.02 -1.67
CA ALA A 29 1.83 1.27 -1.86
C ALA A 29 0.31 1.10 -2.05
N THR A 30 -0.10 0.10 -2.85
CA THR A 30 -1.52 -0.24 -3.01
C THR A 30 -2.16 -0.70 -1.71
N PHE A 31 -1.47 -1.49 -0.89
CA PHE A 31 -1.99 -1.97 0.39
C PHE A 31 -2.29 -0.82 1.35
N VAL A 32 -1.37 0.15 1.49
CA VAL A 32 -1.62 1.36 2.29
C VAL A 32 -2.80 2.17 1.74
N ALA A 33 -2.88 2.32 0.41
CA ALA A 33 -3.99 3.05 -0.22
C ALA A 33 -5.35 2.38 0.02
N ILE A 34 -5.43 1.05 -0.08
CA ILE A 34 -6.66 0.29 0.24
C ILE A 34 -7.07 0.52 1.68
N ARG A 35 -6.14 0.36 2.63
CA ARG A 35 -6.44 0.49 4.06
C ARG A 35 -6.88 1.91 4.42
N SER A 36 -6.19 2.92 3.89
CA SER A 36 -6.52 4.32 4.16
C SER A 36 -7.80 4.78 3.45
N LEU A 37 -8.00 4.43 2.17
CA LEU A 37 -9.11 4.98 1.36
C LEU A 37 -10.38 4.12 1.39
N TRP A 38 -10.26 2.79 1.51
CA TRP A 38 -11.43 1.89 1.51
C TRP A 38 -11.84 1.46 2.90
N PHE A 39 -10.87 1.19 3.79
CA PHE A 39 -11.18 0.78 5.16
C PHE A 39 -11.25 1.95 6.14
N ASP A 40 -10.99 3.17 5.66
CA ASP A 40 -10.99 4.41 6.45
C ASP A 40 -10.09 4.31 7.71
N GLU A 41 -9.01 3.53 7.60
CA GLU A 41 -8.06 3.38 8.70
C GLU A 41 -7.19 4.63 8.83
N ASP A 42 -6.86 4.99 10.08
CA ASP A 42 -5.86 6.00 10.37
C ASP A 42 -4.55 5.67 9.63
N ILE A 43 -3.89 6.70 9.09
CA ILE A 43 -2.71 6.52 8.26
C ILE A 43 -1.59 5.77 9.01
N LYS A 44 -1.46 5.95 10.33
CA LYS A 44 -0.44 5.25 11.11
C LYS A 44 -0.74 3.74 11.21
N VAL A 45 -2.01 3.39 11.38
CA VAL A 45 -2.46 1.99 11.36
C VAL A 45 -2.23 1.38 9.98
N ALA A 46 -2.58 2.09 8.91
CA ALA A 46 -2.42 1.61 7.54
C ALA A 46 -0.96 1.35 7.15
N ILE A 47 -0.02 2.19 7.59
CA ILE A 47 1.41 2.01 7.28
C ILE A 47 2.09 0.94 8.15
N ASP A 48 1.64 0.77 9.40
CA ASP A 48 2.19 -0.23 10.33
C ASP A 48 1.58 -1.62 10.15
N ALA A 49 0.49 -1.73 9.40
CA ALA A 49 -0.12 -2.99 9.07
C ALA A 49 0.87 -3.91 8.34
N LYS A 50 0.96 -5.14 8.84
CA LYS A 50 1.77 -6.19 8.23
C LYS A 50 1.28 -6.50 6.83
N ARG A 51 2.22 -6.77 5.92
CA ARG A 51 1.98 -6.81 4.47
C ARG A 51 2.12 -8.20 3.87
N ILE A 52 1.40 -8.38 2.77
CA ILE A 52 1.45 -9.55 1.90
C ILE A 52 1.94 -9.11 0.52
N HIS A 53 2.73 -9.95 -0.15
CA HIS A 53 3.19 -9.75 -1.52
C HIS A 53 3.09 -11.03 -2.34
N HIS A 54 2.62 -10.91 -3.58
CA HIS A 54 2.71 -11.96 -4.59
C HIS A 54 2.97 -11.29 -5.93
N GLN A 55 3.86 -11.85 -6.74
CA GLN A 55 4.33 -11.25 -8.00
C GLN A 55 4.28 -12.20 -9.19
N LEU A 56 3.40 -13.20 -9.14
CA LEU A 56 3.23 -14.26 -10.16
C LEU A 56 4.43 -15.22 -10.28
N ALA A 57 5.66 -14.73 -10.33
CA ALA A 57 6.86 -15.54 -10.35
C ALA A 57 7.88 -14.98 -9.34
N PRO A 58 8.34 -15.78 -8.35
CA PRO A 58 7.91 -17.14 -8.03
C PRO A 58 6.43 -17.24 -7.62
N MET A 59 5.85 -18.44 -7.75
CA MET A 59 4.46 -18.75 -7.37
C MET A 59 4.37 -18.97 -5.86
N GLU A 60 4.67 -17.94 -5.08
CA GLU A 60 4.61 -17.96 -3.63
C GLU A 60 4.07 -16.63 -3.10
N VAL A 61 3.36 -16.71 -1.96
CA VAL A 61 2.89 -15.54 -1.24
C VAL A 61 3.88 -15.26 -0.12
N GLU A 62 4.50 -14.08 -0.17
CA GLU A 62 5.38 -13.60 0.88
C GLU A 62 4.59 -12.79 1.91
N CYS A 63 4.80 -13.07 3.20
CA CYS A 63 4.16 -12.38 4.31
C CYS A 63 5.21 -11.87 5.30
N GLU A 64 4.95 -10.70 5.91
CA GLU A 64 5.77 -10.22 7.03
C GLU A 64 5.57 -11.07 8.29
N ASN A 65 6.60 -11.16 9.12
CA ASN A 65 6.61 -12.04 10.29
C ASN A 65 5.47 -11.72 11.28
N GLY A 66 4.76 -12.77 11.68
CA GLY A 66 3.63 -12.72 12.62
C GLY A 66 2.37 -12.09 12.04
N LEU A 67 2.24 -12.05 10.70
CA LEU A 67 0.94 -11.92 10.05
C LEU A 67 0.09 -13.18 10.31
#